data_AF-A0A7J0BXP3-F1
#
_entry.id   AF-A0A7J0BXP3-F1
#
_cell.length_a   1.000
_cell.length_b   1.000
_cell.length_c   1.000
_cell.angle_alpha   90.00
_cell.angle_beta   90.00
_cell.angle_gamma   90.00
#
_symmetry.space_group_name_H-M   'P 1'
#
loop_
_entity.id
_entity.type
_entity.pdbx_description
1 polymer ?
#
loop_
_entity_poly.entity_id
_entity_poly.type
_entity_poly.pdbx_seq_one_letter_code
_entity_poly.pdbx_strand_id
1 'polypeptide(L)'
;MHDDDQIEEFMSELYDKFYPQVMEGLEQMRAGGVHAGIEALSRPLHTIKGVTGFLGGFETASTFTHKVESFLKKVQAGDVELDDSVSSAAITAVNMVFQVIEQIRDTGGGPQDEMDGVLERIRLLSEPRTVQEETGKDGVRLSAGSGGVIAAIAMPRVHLPEQCRVLRDVLDRQEAGVPLILDFSGVRSVGSGLWEMLEAYAGRFPIHVAGMCPYVRGTFHGWGYGVLFTEHEHAAAVAEEAASSGISSGTSPVGTGSGRLA
;
A
#
# COMPACT_ATOMS: atom_id res chain seq x y z
N MET A 1 4.01 -41.89 -21.16
CA MET A 1 4.99 -41.78 -22.27
C MET A 1 5.10 -40.35 -22.76
N HIS A 2 4.06 -39.69 -23.29
CA HIS A 2 4.18 -38.26 -23.67
C HIS A 2 4.34 -37.31 -22.46
N ASP A 3 3.60 -37.54 -21.37
CA ASP A 3 3.65 -36.66 -20.19
C ASP A 3 4.97 -36.81 -19.40
N ASP A 4 5.54 -38.01 -19.35
CA ASP A 4 6.82 -38.26 -18.65
C ASP A 4 7.99 -37.53 -19.31
N ASP A 5 8.03 -37.51 -20.65
CA ASP A 5 9.04 -36.79 -21.42
C ASP A 5 8.94 -35.28 -21.20
N GLN A 6 7.72 -34.74 -21.12
CA GLN A 6 7.47 -33.32 -20.82
C GLN A 6 7.87 -32.94 -19.39
N ILE A 7 7.65 -33.84 -18.42
CA ILE A 7 8.05 -33.64 -17.03
C ILE A 7 9.58 -33.62 -16.92
N GLU A 8 10.29 -34.53 -17.57
CA GLU A 8 11.76 -34.57 -17.54
C GLU A 8 12.38 -33.37 -18.25
N GLU A 9 11.82 -32.91 -19.38
CA GLU A 9 12.24 -31.67 -20.04
C GLU A 9 12.04 -30.46 -19.12
N PHE A 10 10.88 -30.36 -18.48
CA PHE A 10 10.60 -29.28 -17.53
C PHE A 10 11.55 -29.30 -16.33
N MET A 11 11.83 -30.48 -15.76
CA MET A 11 12.77 -30.62 -14.65
C MET A 11 14.18 -30.19 -15.02
N SER A 12 14.63 -30.58 -16.21
CA SER A 12 15.91 -30.13 -16.76
C SER A 12 15.95 -28.59 -16.88
N GLU A 13 14.89 -27.98 -17.43
CA GLU A 13 14.80 -26.53 -17.53
C GLU A 13 14.72 -25.83 -16.15
N LEU A 14 14.01 -26.43 -15.20
CA LEU A 14 13.90 -25.96 -13.83
C LEU A 14 15.27 -25.86 -13.16
N TYR A 15 16.10 -26.89 -13.24
CA TYR A 15 17.42 -26.89 -12.63
C TYR A 15 18.44 -26.04 -13.39
N ASP A 16 18.44 -26.08 -14.72
CA ASP A 16 19.46 -25.39 -15.52
C ASP A 16 19.21 -23.88 -15.65
N LYS A 17 17.95 -23.47 -15.74
CA LYS A 17 17.60 -22.07 -16.03
C LYS A 17 16.94 -21.36 -14.85
N PHE A 18 15.91 -21.95 -14.26
CA PHE A 18 15.09 -21.22 -13.29
C PHE A 18 15.67 -21.23 -11.87
N TYR A 19 16.25 -22.34 -11.44
CA TYR A 19 16.85 -22.47 -10.11
C TYR A 19 17.96 -21.42 -9.87
N PRO A 20 18.92 -21.19 -10.79
CA PRO A 20 19.92 -20.14 -10.62
C PRO A 20 19.33 -18.74 -10.51
N GLN A 21 18.33 -18.41 -11.35
CA GLN A 21 17.66 -17.11 -11.32
C GLN A 21 16.89 -16.88 -10.01
N VAL A 22 16.22 -17.91 -9.51
CA VAL A 22 15.51 -17.84 -8.24
C VAL A 22 16.48 -17.68 -7.09
N MET A 23 17.59 -18.43 -7.09
CA MET A 23 18.61 -18.31 -6.05
C MET A 23 19.24 -16.92 -6.01
N GLU A 24 19.50 -16.31 -7.16
CA GLU A 24 19.96 -14.92 -7.26
C GLU A 24 18.94 -13.94 -6.65
N GLY A 25 17.67 -14.05 -7.03
CA GLY A 25 16.62 -13.19 -6.49
C GLY A 25 16.44 -13.35 -4.97
N LEU A 26 16.48 -14.58 -4.46
CA LEU A 26 16.43 -14.87 -3.04
C LEU A 26 17.64 -14.32 -2.27
N GLU A 27 18.83 -14.35 -2.87
CA GLU A 27 20.04 -13.80 -2.27
C GLU A 27 19.96 -12.27 -2.15
N GLN A 28 19.44 -11.60 -3.19
CA GLN A 28 19.18 -10.17 -3.13
C GLN A 28 18.19 -9.83 -1.99
N MET A 29 17.14 -10.63 -1.80
CA MET A 29 16.21 -10.43 -0.68
C MET A 29 16.90 -10.59 0.68
N ARG A 30 17.76 -11.61 0.84
CA ARG A 30 18.53 -11.84 2.08
C ARG A 30 19.53 -10.71 2.37
N ALA A 31 20.09 -10.10 1.32
CA ALA A 31 20.97 -8.95 1.45
C ALA A 31 20.23 -7.62 1.76
N GLY A 32 18.92 -7.66 2.00
CA GLY A 32 18.08 -6.48 2.28
C GLY A 32 17.50 -5.80 1.03
N GLY A 33 17.87 -6.25 -0.17
CA GLY A 33 17.36 -5.77 -1.44
C GLY A 33 16.02 -6.42 -1.83
N VAL A 34 15.02 -6.42 -0.94
CA VAL A 34 13.79 -7.21 -1.11
C VAL A 34 13.04 -6.86 -2.40
N HIS A 35 12.88 -5.57 -2.72
CA HIS A 35 12.18 -5.15 -3.94
C HIS A 35 12.93 -5.57 -5.22
N ALA A 36 14.26 -5.47 -5.22
CA ALA A 36 15.08 -5.91 -6.36
C ALA A 36 15.01 -7.43 -6.54
N GLY A 37 15.07 -8.18 -5.43
CA GLY A 37 14.91 -9.62 -5.45
C GLY A 37 13.53 -10.07 -5.95
N ILE A 38 12.44 -9.41 -5.51
CA ILE A 38 11.09 -9.69 -6.03
C ILE A 38 11.00 -9.43 -7.54
N GLU A 39 11.60 -8.34 -8.03
CA GLU A 39 11.63 -8.03 -9.47
C GLU A 39 12.36 -9.14 -10.25
N ALA A 40 13.51 -9.60 -9.75
CA ALA A 40 14.28 -10.70 -10.34
C ALA A 40 13.50 -12.04 -10.34
N LEU A 41 12.66 -12.27 -9.32
CA LEU A 41 11.84 -13.48 -9.18
C LEU A 41 10.57 -13.48 -10.04
N SER A 42 10.10 -12.31 -10.49
CA SER A 42 8.81 -12.16 -11.17
C SER A 42 8.68 -13.03 -12.43
N ARG A 43 9.70 -13.02 -13.29
CA ARG A 43 9.74 -13.76 -14.56
C ARG A 43 9.87 -15.28 -14.37
N PRO A 44 10.86 -15.81 -13.63
CA PRO A 44 10.98 -17.25 -13.45
C PRO A 44 9.73 -17.85 -12.79
N LEU A 45 9.15 -17.20 -11.78
CA LEU A 45 7.91 -17.68 -11.14
C LEU A 45 6.72 -17.65 -12.10
N HIS A 46 6.59 -16.61 -12.94
CA HIS A 46 5.54 -16.54 -13.95
C HIS A 46 5.61 -17.68 -14.96
N THR A 47 6.81 -18.00 -15.44
CA THR A 47 7.03 -19.11 -16.36
C THR A 47 6.78 -20.45 -15.68
N ILE A 48 7.30 -20.67 -14.46
CA ILE A 48 7.06 -21.90 -13.69
C ILE A 48 5.56 -22.13 -13.48
N LYS A 49 4.81 -21.13 -13.04
CA LYS A 49 3.34 -21.21 -12.90
C LYS A 49 2.67 -21.59 -14.22
N GLY A 50 3.12 -20.97 -15.32
CA GLY A 50 2.62 -21.24 -16.66
C GLY A 50 2.80 -22.70 -17.04
N VAL A 51 4.05 -23.19 -17.03
CA VAL A 51 4.39 -24.56 -17.43
C VAL A 51 3.70 -25.60 -16.54
N THR A 52 3.75 -25.43 -15.21
CA THR A 52 3.07 -26.34 -14.26
C THR A 52 1.55 -26.35 -14.40
N GLY A 53 0.95 -25.32 -14.98
CA GLY A 53 -0.49 -25.29 -15.26
C GLY A 53 -0.90 -26.13 -16.48
N PHE A 54 0.05 -26.50 -17.34
CA PHE A 54 -0.17 -27.35 -18.51
C PHE A 54 0.38 -28.77 -18.34
N LEU A 55 1.24 -29.01 -17.34
CA LEU A 55 1.74 -30.33 -16.99
C LEU A 55 0.72 -31.07 -16.12
N GLY A 56 0.25 -32.22 -16.60
CA GLY A 56 -0.70 -33.05 -15.86
C GLY A 56 -0.12 -33.49 -14.51
N GLY A 57 -0.89 -33.30 -13.44
CA GLY A 57 -0.48 -33.64 -12.07
C GLY A 57 0.26 -32.53 -11.32
N PHE A 58 0.58 -31.39 -11.97
CA PHE A 58 1.28 -30.25 -11.37
C PHE A 58 0.37 -29.04 -11.09
N GLU A 59 -0.95 -29.19 -11.21
CA GLU A 59 -1.94 -28.12 -11.02
C GLU A 59 -1.84 -27.49 -9.62
N THR A 60 -1.49 -28.31 -8.63
CA THR A 60 -1.21 -27.91 -7.25
C THR A 60 -0.01 -26.95 -7.17
N ALA A 61 1.08 -27.23 -7.90
CA ALA A 61 2.25 -26.34 -7.98
C ALA A 61 1.90 -25.01 -8.67
N SER A 62 1.12 -25.06 -9.76
CA SER A 62 0.67 -23.84 -10.45
C SER A 62 -0.17 -22.96 -9.54
N THR A 63 -1.13 -23.56 -8.83
CA THR A 63 -2.01 -22.86 -7.89
C THR A 63 -1.22 -22.22 -6.74
N PHE A 64 -0.28 -22.97 -6.16
CA PHE A 64 0.59 -22.46 -5.11
C PHE A 64 1.46 -21.30 -5.59
N THR A 65 2.15 -21.47 -6.72
CA THR A 65 3.01 -20.43 -7.32
C THR A 65 2.23 -19.15 -7.61
N HIS A 66 0.98 -19.27 -8.05
CA HIS A 66 0.11 -18.10 -8.26
C HIS A 66 -0.17 -17.34 -6.95
N LYS A 67 -0.41 -18.03 -5.83
CA LYS A 67 -0.60 -17.38 -4.52
C LYS A 67 0.68 -16.67 -4.05
N VAL A 68 1.83 -17.30 -4.25
CA VAL A 68 3.14 -16.70 -3.98
C VAL A 68 3.35 -15.44 -4.82
N GLU A 69 3.17 -15.51 -6.15
CA GLU A 69 3.23 -14.34 -7.04
C GLU A 69 2.32 -13.20 -6.57
N SER A 70 1.08 -13.54 -6.18
CA SER A 70 0.11 -12.54 -5.73
C SER A 70 0.57 -11.84 -4.45
N PHE A 71 1.18 -12.57 -3.52
CA PHE A 71 1.77 -12.00 -2.32
C PHE A 71 2.97 -11.10 -2.65
N LEU A 72 3.91 -11.57 -3.48
CA LEU A 72 5.07 -10.77 -3.88
C LEU A 72 4.66 -9.46 -4.58
N LYS A 73 3.63 -9.50 -5.43
CA LYS A 73 3.05 -8.30 -6.06
C LYS A 73 2.51 -7.30 -5.04
N LYS A 74 1.83 -7.77 -3.99
CA LYS A 74 1.34 -6.91 -2.90
C LYS A 74 2.48 -6.26 -2.13
N VAL A 75 3.57 -7.00 -1.87
CA VAL A 75 4.79 -6.44 -1.26
C VAL A 75 5.41 -5.39 -2.18
N GLN A 76 5.53 -5.69 -3.47
CA GLN A 76 6.11 -4.76 -4.46
C GLN A 76 5.28 -3.49 -4.65
N ALA A 77 3.96 -3.60 -4.61
CA ALA A 77 3.02 -2.48 -4.73
C ALA A 77 2.84 -1.70 -3.40
N GLY A 78 3.46 -2.15 -2.31
CA GLY A 78 3.38 -1.53 -1.00
C GLY A 78 2.06 -1.75 -0.25
N ASP A 79 1.22 -2.69 -0.68
CA ASP A 79 -0.01 -3.09 0.04
C ASP A 79 0.30 -3.77 1.37
N VAL A 80 1.46 -4.44 1.44
CA VAL A 80 1.97 -5.09 2.64
C VAL A 80 3.18 -4.31 3.12
N GLU A 81 3.19 -3.93 4.41
CA GLU A 81 4.35 -3.29 5.02
C GLU A 81 5.52 -4.26 5.05
N LEU A 82 6.63 -3.89 4.40
CA LEU A 82 7.81 -4.72 4.38
C LEU A 82 8.53 -4.63 5.73
N ASP A 83 8.46 -5.71 6.50
CA ASP A 83 9.29 -5.95 7.68
C ASP A 83 10.02 -7.30 7.55
N ASP A 84 10.84 -7.64 8.54
CA ASP A 84 11.59 -8.89 8.56
C ASP A 84 10.69 -10.13 8.47
N SER A 85 9.47 -10.05 9.03
CA SER A 85 8.51 -11.16 9.01
C SER A 85 7.94 -11.40 7.61
N VAL A 86 7.66 -10.33 6.87
CA VAL A 86 7.19 -10.32 5.48
C VAL A 86 8.30 -10.78 4.54
N SER A 87 9.52 -10.25 4.71
CA SER A 87 10.69 -10.68 3.94
C SER A 87 10.97 -12.17 4.12
N SER A 88 10.98 -12.64 5.37
CA SER A 88 11.17 -14.06 5.71
C SER A 88 10.06 -14.94 5.13
N ALA A 89 8.79 -14.51 5.21
CA ALA A 89 7.68 -15.26 4.65
C ALA A 89 7.74 -15.32 3.11
N ALA A 90 8.16 -14.24 2.45
CA ALA A 90 8.35 -14.20 1.00
C ALA A 90 9.44 -15.18 0.54
N ILE A 91 10.60 -15.16 1.20
CA ILE A 91 11.71 -16.11 0.94
C ILE A 91 11.23 -17.55 1.14
N THR A 92 10.53 -17.82 2.24
CA THR A 92 10.00 -19.16 2.56
C THR A 92 9.03 -19.63 1.49
N ALA A 93 8.10 -18.77 1.07
CA ALA A 93 7.10 -19.10 0.07
C ALA A 93 7.71 -19.39 -1.31
N VAL A 94 8.74 -18.65 -1.71
CA VAL A 94 9.46 -18.88 -2.97
C VAL A 94 10.26 -20.19 -2.94
N ASN A 95 10.94 -20.50 -1.82
CA ASN A 95 11.62 -21.79 -1.66
C ASN A 95 10.64 -22.97 -1.75
N MET A 96 9.46 -22.84 -1.13
CA MET A 96 8.44 -23.88 -1.14
C MET A 96 7.93 -24.20 -2.55
N VAL A 97 7.97 -23.27 -3.51
CA VAL A 97 7.59 -23.55 -4.91
C VAL A 97 8.39 -24.72 -5.49
N PHE A 98 9.71 -24.75 -5.25
CA PHE A 98 10.57 -25.81 -5.75
C PHE A 98 10.33 -27.13 -5.02
N GLN A 99 10.16 -27.07 -3.70
CA GLN A 99 9.86 -28.26 -2.89
C GLN A 99 8.55 -28.94 -3.34
N VAL A 100 7.51 -28.13 -3.63
CA VAL A 100 6.23 -28.63 -4.14
C VAL A 100 6.41 -29.31 -5.50
N ILE A 101 7.19 -28.71 -6.40
CA ILE A 101 7.44 -29.28 -7.74
C ILE A 101 8.21 -30.61 -7.65
N GLU A 102 9.26 -30.65 -6.83
CA GLU A 102 10.07 -31.86 -6.62
C GLU A 102 9.25 -32.98 -5.97
N GLN A 103 8.43 -32.66 -4.97
CA GLN A 103 7.63 -33.68 -4.28
C GLN A 103 6.50 -34.23 -5.15
N ILE A 104 5.86 -33.38 -5.98
CA ILE A 104 4.86 -33.84 -6.95
C ILE A 104 5.50 -34.81 -7.94
N ARG A 105 6.72 -34.54 -8.40
CA ARG A 105 7.46 -35.45 -9.29
C ARG A 105 7.73 -36.79 -8.63
N ASP A 106 8.22 -36.78 -7.39
CA ASP A 106 8.68 -37.99 -6.72
C ASP A 106 7.52 -38.85 -6.20
N THR A 107 6.41 -38.22 -5.80
CA THR A 107 5.33 -38.90 -5.05
C THR A 107 3.95 -38.79 -5.71
N GLY A 108 3.80 -37.96 -6.75
CA GLY A 108 2.52 -37.68 -7.40
C GLY A 108 1.61 -36.71 -6.62
N GLY A 109 2.09 -36.15 -5.50
CA GLY A 109 1.32 -35.21 -4.67
C GLY A 109 2.22 -34.21 -3.95
N GLY A 110 1.71 -32.99 -3.73
CA GLY A 110 2.43 -31.94 -3.00
C GLY A 110 2.36 -32.10 -1.47
N PRO A 111 3.23 -31.41 -0.71
CA PRO A 111 3.19 -31.37 0.76
C PRO A 111 2.05 -30.48 1.26
N GLN A 112 0.82 -30.99 1.18
CA GLN A 112 -0.40 -30.20 1.41
C GLN A 112 -0.37 -29.41 2.73
N ASP A 113 0.00 -30.05 3.84
CA ASP A 113 0.04 -29.40 5.16
C ASP A 113 1.05 -28.25 5.23
N GLU A 114 2.22 -28.42 4.61
CA GLU A 114 3.26 -27.39 4.60
C GLU A 114 2.88 -26.23 3.69
N MET A 115 2.30 -26.54 2.53
CA MET A 115 1.74 -25.55 1.61
C MET A 115 0.68 -24.70 2.31
N ASP A 116 -0.27 -25.33 2.97
CA ASP A 116 -1.36 -24.64 3.69
C ASP A 116 -0.80 -23.77 4.81
N GLY A 117 0.22 -24.24 5.55
CA GLY A 117 0.91 -23.45 6.56
C GLY A 117 1.60 -22.20 6.00
N VAL A 118 2.27 -22.32 4.85
CA VAL A 118 2.89 -21.18 4.16
C VAL A 118 1.84 -20.22 3.63
N LEU A 119 0.77 -20.72 3.01
CA LEU A 119 -0.32 -19.91 2.47
C LEU A 119 -1.04 -19.13 3.56
N GLU A 120 -1.30 -19.76 4.71
CA GLU A 120 -1.91 -19.09 5.85
C GLU A 120 -0.97 -18.01 6.41
N ARG A 121 0.33 -18.29 6.51
CA ARG A 121 1.31 -17.30 6.96
C ARG A 121 1.34 -16.05 6.06
N ILE A 122 1.46 -16.22 4.74
CA ILE A 122 1.47 -15.07 3.82
C ILE A 122 0.11 -14.36 3.78
N ARG A 123 -0.99 -15.08 4.03
CA ARG A 123 -2.33 -14.49 4.16
C ARG A 123 -2.42 -13.60 5.39
N LEU A 124 -2.05 -14.08 6.57
CA LEU A 124 -2.08 -13.32 7.82
C LEU A 124 -1.21 -12.05 7.74
N LEU A 125 -0.08 -12.13 7.03
CA LEU A 125 0.78 -10.97 6.76
C LEU A 125 0.23 -10.03 5.68
N SER A 126 -0.63 -10.54 4.79
CA SER A 126 -1.30 -9.74 3.76
C SER A 126 -2.57 -9.05 4.25
N GLU A 127 -3.17 -9.56 5.32
CA GLU A 127 -4.28 -8.91 5.98
C GLU A 127 -3.74 -7.69 6.73
N PRO A 128 -4.39 -6.52 6.64
CA PRO A 128 -3.99 -5.38 7.44
C PRO A 128 -4.00 -5.83 8.90
N ARG A 129 -2.85 -5.70 9.59
CA ARG A 129 -2.74 -5.97 11.02
C ARG A 129 -3.86 -5.20 11.70
N THR A 130 -4.90 -5.92 12.08
CA THR A 130 -5.99 -5.39 12.90
C THR A 130 -5.42 -5.29 14.29
N VAL A 131 -4.68 -4.20 14.51
CA VAL A 131 -4.56 -3.66 15.86
C VAL A 131 -6.00 -3.42 16.29
N GLN A 132 -6.40 -4.05 17.39
CA GLN A 132 -7.69 -3.79 18.02
C GLN A 132 -7.70 -2.34 18.50
N GLU A 133 -8.10 -1.43 17.60
CA GLU A 133 -8.60 -0.10 17.89
C GLU A 133 -9.87 0.08 17.09
N GLU A 134 -10.93 0.44 17.79
CA GLU A 134 -12.32 0.44 17.34
C GLU A 134 -12.48 1.10 15.95
N THR A 135 -12.74 0.26 14.95
CA THR A 135 -13.10 0.66 13.59
C THR A 135 -14.52 1.20 13.56
N GLY A 136 -14.66 2.51 13.74
CA GLY A 136 -15.81 3.25 13.24
C GLY A 136 -15.87 3.12 11.71
N LYS A 137 -17.05 2.79 11.19
CA LYS A 137 -17.36 2.34 9.81
C LYS A 137 -16.99 3.28 8.64
N ASP A 138 -16.30 4.39 8.86
CA ASP A 138 -16.20 5.46 7.85
C ASP A 138 -14.78 5.68 7.28
N GLY A 139 -13.78 4.86 7.58
CA GLY A 139 -12.45 4.96 6.92
C GLY A 139 -11.66 6.27 7.16
N VAL A 140 -12.25 7.24 7.87
CA VAL A 140 -11.62 8.48 8.36
C VAL A 140 -11.92 8.58 9.84
N ARG A 141 -10.89 8.78 10.66
CA ARG A 141 -11.01 8.99 12.10
C ARG A 141 -10.85 10.47 12.41
N LEU A 142 -11.86 11.06 13.05
CA LEU A 142 -11.82 12.45 13.49
C LEU A 142 -11.36 12.51 14.93
N SER A 143 -10.41 13.41 15.22
CA SER A 143 -10.07 13.78 16.59
C SER A 143 -9.98 15.30 16.71
N ALA A 144 -10.42 15.83 17.85
CA ALA A 144 -10.27 17.24 18.16
C ALA A 144 -8.86 17.48 18.72
N GLY A 145 -8.04 18.22 18.00
CA GLY A 145 -6.78 18.76 18.49
C GLY A 145 -7.02 20.13 19.15
N SER A 146 -6.10 20.52 20.02
CA SER A 146 -6.14 21.82 20.71
C SER A 146 -6.05 23.06 19.78
N GLY A 147 -5.80 22.86 18.48
CA GLY A 147 -5.74 23.92 17.46
C GLY A 147 -6.46 23.61 16.14
N GLY A 148 -7.28 22.56 16.07
CA GLY A 148 -8.00 22.17 14.85
C GLY A 148 -8.56 20.75 14.90
N VAL A 149 -9.23 20.32 13.82
CA VAL A 149 -9.73 18.94 13.68
C VAL A 149 -8.68 18.13 12.91
N ILE A 150 -8.28 16.98 13.44
CA ILE A 150 -7.45 16.02 12.72
C ILE A 150 -8.36 14.94 12.12
N ALA A 151 -8.33 14.81 10.80
CA ALA A 151 -8.97 13.74 10.06
C ALA A 151 -7.92 12.74 9.58
N ALA A 152 -7.71 11.69 10.36
CA ALA A 152 -6.80 10.60 10.02
C ALA A 152 -7.44 9.65 9.01
N ILE A 153 -6.83 9.59 7.83
CA ILE A 153 -7.31 8.77 6.72
C ILE A 153 -6.83 7.34 6.96
N ALA A 154 -7.75 6.48 7.42
CA ALA A 154 -7.45 5.08 7.73
C ALA A 154 -7.48 4.18 6.47
N MET A 155 -7.72 4.76 5.30
CA MET A 155 -7.76 4.07 4.01
C MET A 155 -6.34 4.06 3.37
N PRO A 156 -5.69 2.90 3.20
CA PRO A 156 -4.34 2.84 2.62
C PRO A 156 -4.28 3.26 1.14
N ARG A 157 -5.39 3.14 0.43
CA ARG A 157 -5.53 3.48 -0.99
C ARG A 157 -6.81 4.27 -1.19
N VAL A 158 -6.72 5.49 -1.72
CA VAL A 158 -7.87 6.37 -2.00
C VAL A 158 -7.96 6.61 -3.50
N HIS A 159 -8.63 5.72 -4.22
CA HIS A 159 -8.78 5.78 -5.68
C HIS A 159 -10.23 5.67 -6.15
N LEU A 160 -11.11 5.13 -5.31
CA LEU A 160 -12.51 4.90 -5.67
C LEU A 160 -13.38 6.11 -5.31
N PRO A 161 -14.41 6.44 -6.11
CA PRO A 161 -15.31 7.55 -5.81
C PRO A 161 -15.99 7.47 -4.44
N GLU A 162 -16.30 6.26 -3.97
CA GLU A 162 -16.90 6.03 -2.66
C GLU A 162 -15.97 6.41 -1.51
N GLN A 163 -14.66 6.20 -1.68
CA GLN A 163 -13.64 6.58 -0.68
C GLN A 163 -13.49 8.10 -0.60
N CYS A 164 -13.47 8.77 -1.77
CA CYS A 164 -13.48 10.24 -1.83
C CYS A 164 -14.76 10.83 -1.24
N ARG A 165 -15.90 10.15 -1.36
CA ARG A 165 -17.17 10.59 -0.79
C ARG A 165 -17.10 10.66 0.73
N VAL A 166 -16.41 9.73 1.39
CA VAL A 166 -16.30 9.79 2.86
C VAL A 166 -15.50 11.01 3.32
N LEU A 167 -14.39 11.31 2.65
CA LEU A 167 -13.62 12.53 2.92
C LEU A 167 -14.42 13.79 2.63
N ARG A 168 -15.22 13.78 1.56
CA ARG A 168 -16.14 14.89 1.23
C ARG A 168 -17.16 15.13 2.35
N ASP A 169 -17.79 14.06 2.85
CA ASP A 169 -18.77 14.18 3.94
C ASP A 169 -18.13 14.75 5.22
N VAL A 170 -16.86 14.44 5.49
CA VAL A 170 -16.09 15.06 6.58
C VAL A 170 -15.87 16.55 6.34
N LEU A 171 -15.46 16.93 5.13
CA LEU A 171 -15.19 18.32 4.73
C LEU A 171 -16.47 19.17 4.74
N ASP A 172 -17.60 18.62 4.31
CA ASP A 172 -18.89 19.31 4.29
C ASP A 172 -19.44 19.59 5.69
N ARG A 173 -19.06 18.77 6.66
CA ARG A 173 -19.44 18.92 8.08
C ARG A 173 -18.50 19.83 8.87
N GLN A 174 -17.40 20.30 8.28
CA GLN A 174 -16.47 21.19 8.97
C GLN A 174 -17.09 22.59 9.16
N GLU A 175 -16.91 23.12 10.36
CA GLU A 175 -17.29 24.49 10.69
C GLU A 175 -16.32 25.49 10.07
N ALA A 176 -16.86 26.60 9.56
CA ALA A 176 -16.06 27.64 8.94
C ALA A 176 -15.11 28.28 9.97
N GLY A 177 -13.81 28.28 9.66
CA GLY A 177 -12.77 28.93 10.47
C GLY A 177 -11.99 28.00 11.40
N VAL A 178 -12.37 26.72 11.52
CA VAL A 178 -11.57 25.71 12.23
C VAL A 178 -10.58 25.07 11.24
N PRO A 179 -9.26 25.07 11.51
CA PRO A 179 -8.30 24.38 10.66
C PRO A 179 -8.56 22.87 10.64
N LEU A 180 -8.55 22.27 9.44
CA LEU A 180 -8.63 20.82 9.26
C LEU A 180 -7.25 20.29 8.87
N ILE A 181 -6.77 19.28 9.59
CA ILE A 181 -5.54 18.57 9.28
C ILE A 181 -5.92 17.20 8.72
N LEU A 182 -5.65 16.99 7.43
CA LEU A 182 -5.76 15.70 6.78
C LEU A 182 -4.48 14.91 7.05
N ASP A 183 -4.59 13.87 7.85
CA ASP A 183 -3.47 13.01 8.19
C ASP A 183 -3.40 11.81 7.24
N PHE A 184 -2.39 11.86 6.37
CA PHE A 184 -2.06 10.86 5.36
C PHE A 184 -1.07 9.80 5.86
N SER A 185 -0.73 9.77 7.16
CA SER A 185 0.22 8.78 7.71
C SER A 185 -0.17 7.33 7.40
N GLY A 186 -1.48 7.05 7.29
CA GLY A 186 -2.01 5.74 6.90
C GLY A 186 -2.16 5.51 5.40
N VAL A 187 -1.92 6.52 4.55
CA VAL A 187 -2.23 6.51 3.12
C VAL A 187 -0.97 6.24 2.29
N ARG A 188 -1.04 5.22 1.44
CA ARG A 188 0.09 4.75 0.62
C ARG A 188 -0.03 5.14 -0.84
N SER A 189 -1.25 5.32 -1.34
CA SER A 189 -1.50 5.81 -2.70
C SER A 189 -2.84 6.52 -2.82
N VAL A 190 -2.90 7.46 -3.74
CA VAL A 190 -4.08 8.28 -4.01
C VAL A 190 -4.28 8.40 -5.52
N GLY A 191 -5.54 8.43 -5.95
CA GLY A 191 -5.93 8.72 -7.33
C GLY A 191 -6.16 10.21 -7.54
N SER A 192 -6.28 10.63 -8.80
CA SER A 192 -6.47 12.06 -9.14
C SER A 192 -7.72 12.67 -8.51
N GLY A 193 -8.81 11.87 -8.46
CA GLY A 193 -10.09 12.32 -7.96
C GLY A 193 -10.09 12.72 -6.48
N LEU A 194 -9.10 12.31 -5.68
CA LEU A 194 -8.97 12.83 -4.32
C LEU A 194 -8.52 14.30 -4.34
N TRP A 195 -7.48 14.61 -5.11
CA TRP A 195 -6.92 15.95 -5.14
C TRP A 195 -7.84 16.96 -5.81
N GLU A 196 -8.49 16.58 -6.91
CA GLU A 196 -9.53 17.39 -7.56
C GLU A 196 -10.68 17.70 -6.59
N MET A 197 -11.04 16.74 -5.73
CA MET A 197 -12.06 16.94 -4.70
C MET A 197 -11.57 17.94 -3.63
N LEU A 198 -10.35 17.78 -3.12
CA LEU A 198 -9.79 18.68 -2.11
C LEU A 198 -9.63 20.11 -2.62
N GLU A 199 -9.23 20.28 -3.88
CA GLU A 199 -9.12 21.58 -4.53
C GLU A 199 -10.44 22.36 -4.52
N ALA A 200 -11.58 21.68 -4.66
CA ALA A 200 -12.90 22.32 -4.56
C ALA A 200 -13.21 22.91 -3.17
N TYR A 201 -12.47 22.52 -2.13
CA TYR A 201 -12.57 23.06 -0.76
C TYR A 201 -11.45 24.04 -0.42
N ALA A 202 -10.45 24.21 -1.30
CA ALA A 202 -9.36 25.15 -1.09
C ALA A 202 -9.92 26.58 -0.91
N GLY A 203 -9.55 27.23 0.19
CA GLY A 203 -9.99 28.59 0.52
C GLY A 203 -11.33 28.70 1.29
N ARG A 204 -12.05 27.58 1.53
CA ARG A 204 -13.26 27.59 2.38
C ARG A 204 -12.92 27.65 3.87
N PHE A 205 -11.85 26.96 4.26
CA PHE A 205 -11.21 26.99 5.58
C PHE A 205 -9.75 26.51 5.43
N PRO A 206 -8.87 26.75 6.40
CA PRO A 206 -7.49 26.27 6.33
C PRO A 206 -7.44 24.73 6.31
N ILE A 207 -6.91 24.16 5.23
CA ILE A 207 -6.69 22.71 5.10
C ILE A 207 -5.18 22.48 5.09
N HIS A 208 -4.72 21.69 6.05
CA HIS A 208 -3.35 21.24 6.19
C HIS A 208 -3.27 19.76 5.82
N VAL A 209 -2.16 19.34 5.20
CA VAL A 209 -1.89 17.93 4.92
C VAL A 209 -0.68 17.50 5.73
N ALA A 210 -0.73 16.32 6.35
CA ALA A 210 0.36 15.80 7.18
C ALA A 210 0.65 14.33 6.88
N GLY A 211 1.87 13.87 7.16
CA GLY A 211 2.18 12.43 7.17
C GLY A 211 2.24 11.75 5.80
N MET A 212 2.35 12.50 4.70
CA MET A 212 2.41 11.89 3.36
C MET A 212 3.67 11.04 3.17
N CYS A 213 3.50 9.80 2.71
CA CYS A 213 4.62 8.97 2.27
C CYS A 213 5.27 9.55 0.99
N PRO A 214 6.51 9.15 0.63
CA PRO A 214 7.23 9.70 -0.53
C PRO A 214 6.46 9.63 -1.84
N TYR A 215 5.69 8.56 -2.06
CA TYR A 215 4.87 8.39 -3.26
C TYR A 215 3.72 9.41 -3.33
N VAL A 216 2.92 9.52 -2.27
CA VAL A 216 1.80 10.47 -2.19
C VAL A 216 2.32 11.91 -2.27
N ARG A 217 3.39 12.23 -1.53
CA ARG A 217 4.08 13.53 -1.59
C ARG A 217 4.56 13.87 -3.01
N GLY A 218 5.12 12.88 -3.72
CA GLY A 218 5.55 13.05 -5.11
C GLY A 218 4.41 13.44 -6.04
N THR A 219 3.25 12.80 -5.91
CA THR A 219 2.05 13.17 -6.70
C THR A 219 1.50 14.55 -6.32
N PHE A 220 1.47 14.85 -5.01
CA PHE A 220 0.99 16.12 -4.48
C PHE A 220 1.77 17.33 -5.02
N HIS A 221 3.11 17.27 -4.95
CA HIS A 221 3.96 18.34 -5.48
C HIS A 221 4.04 18.35 -7.01
N GLY A 222 4.11 17.17 -7.63
CA GLY A 222 4.19 17.05 -9.09
C GLY A 222 2.99 17.66 -9.81
N TRP A 223 1.84 17.74 -9.13
CA TRP A 223 0.61 18.30 -9.69
C TRP A 223 0.33 19.72 -9.18
N GLY A 224 1.26 20.31 -8.41
CA GLY A 224 1.20 21.71 -7.99
C GLY A 224 0.33 21.98 -6.76
N TYR A 225 -0.16 20.97 -6.05
CA TYR A 225 -1.04 21.18 -4.89
C TYR A 225 -0.35 21.79 -3.67
N GLY A 226 0.99 21.79 -3.64
CA GLY A 226 1.77 22.45 -2.60
C GLY A 226 1.56 23.96 -2.49
N VAL A 227 0.95 24.60 -3.50
CA VAL A 227 0.56 26.02 -3.42
C VAL A 227 -0.80 26.23 -2.76
N LEU A 228 -1.64 25.18 -2.73
CA LEU A 228 -3.02 25.24 -2.22
C LEU A 228 -3.12 24.77 -0.76
N PHE A 229 -2.24 23.85 -0.34
CA PHE A 229 -2.27 23.25 0.98
C PHE A 229 -0.91 23.34 1.65
N THR A 230 -0.91 23.66 2.95
CA THR A 230 0.31 23.62 3.75
C THR A 230 0.62 22.19 4.16
N GLU A 231 1.80 21.70 3.78
CA GLU A 231 2.31 20.38 4.14
C GLU A 231 3.05 20.41 5.49
N HIS A 232 2.83 19.38 6.29
CA HIS A 232 3.52 19.12 7.54
C HIS A 232 4.03 17.68 7.61
N GLU A 233 5.04 17.44 8.43
CA GLU A 233 5.59 16.10 8.60
C GLU A 233 4.67 15.23 9.48
N HIS A 234 4.14 15.77 10.57
CA HIS A 234 3.34 15.03 11.55
C HIS A 234 2.09 15.82 11.97
N ALA A 235 0.92 15.16 11.95
CA ALA A 235 -0.35 15.81 12.28
C ALA A 235 -0.41 16.35 13.72
N ALA A 236 0.24 15.66 14.67
CA ALA A 236 0.30 16.06 16.07
C ALA A 236 1.03 17.39 16.27
N ALA A 237 2.12 17.63 15.52
CA ALA A 237 2.90 18.86 15.61
C ALA A 237 2.10 20.09 15.13
N VAL A 238 1.24 19.91 14.13
CA VAL A 238 0.38 20.99 13.60
C VAL A 238 -0.69 21.40 14.60
N ALA A 239 -1.29 20.45 15.30
CA ALA A 239 -2.30 20.73 16.31
C ALA A 239 -1.71 21.46 17.53
N GLU A 240 -0.44 21.19 17.85
CA GLU A 240 0.30 21.85 18.91
C GLU A 240 0.77 23.27 18.50
N GLU A 241 1.24 23.44 17.27
CA GLU A 241 1.61 24.75 16.71
C GLU A 241 0.40 25.67 16.55
N ALA A 242 -0.74 25.15 16.10
CA ALA A 242 -2.00 25.90 16.00
C ALA A 242 -2.57 26.29 17.39
N ALA A 243 -2.36 25.44 18.41
CA ALA A 243 -2.72 25.75 19.80
C ALA A 243 -1.81 26.81 20.42
N SER A 244 -0.49 26.74 20.15
CA SER A 244 0.51 27.69 20.65
C SER A 244 0.47 29.04 19.94
N SER A 245 0.07 29.07 18.67
CA SER A 245 0.07 30.28 17.85
C SER A 245 -1.17 31.14 18.06
N GLY A 246 -2.16 30.66 18.82
CA GLY A 246 -3.39 31.38 19.17
C GLY A 246 -3.84 32.29 18.05
N ILE A 247 -4.41 31.74 16.97
CA ILE A 247 -4.96 32.53 15.86
C ILE A 247 -6.16 33.30 16.40
N SER A 248 -5.84 34.40 17.08
CA SER A 248 -6.65 35.60 17.18
C SER A 248 -6.97 35.98 15.75
N SER A 249 -8.25 35.97 15.45
CA SER A 249 -8.85 36.57 14.27
C SER A 249 -8.30 37.99 14.09
N GLY A 250 -7.24 38.11 13.29
CA GLY A 250 -6.75 39.37 12.75
C GLY A 250 -7.76 39.89 11.76
N THR A 251 -8.82 40.49 12.28
CA THR A 251 -9.71 41.38 11.53
C THR A 251 -8.87 42.60 11.13
N SER A 252 -8.44 42.64 9.88
CA SER A 252 -8.15 43.93 9.23
C SER A 252 -9.47 44.48 8.71
N PRO A 253 -10.01 45.58 9.28
CA PRO A 253 -11.16 46.25 8.69
C PRO A 253 -10.72 46.89 7.38
N VAL A 254 -11.32 46.48 6.26
CA VAL A 254 -11.32 47.26 5.03
C VAL A 254 -12.00 48.59 5.35
N GLY A 255 -11.19 49.63 5.48
CA GLY A 255 -11.64 50.99 5.71
C GLY A 255 -12.55 51.46 4.58
N THR A 256 -13.76 51.85 4.96
CA THR A 256 -14.66 52.67 4.16
C THR A 256 -14.00 54.00 3.81
N GLY A 257 -13.56 54.14 2.56
CA GLY A 257 -13.15 55.42 1.96
C GLY A 257 -14.28 56.01 1.12
N SER A 258 -15.31 56.55 1.78
CA SER A 258 -16.28 57.45 1.12
C SER A 258 -15.71 58.87 1.15
N GLY A 259 -15.11 59.29 0.03
CA GLY A 259 -14.68 60.67 -0.22
C GLY A 259 -15.45 61.25 -1.39
N ARG A 260 -16.64 61.81 -1.12
CA ARG A 260 -17.32 62.77 -1.99
C ARG A 260 -17.52 64.02 -1.16
N LEU A 261 -16.98 65.15 -1.58
CA LEU A 261 -17.58 66.48 -1.42
C LEU A 261 -16.85 67.46 -2.37
N ALA A 262 -17.69 68.25 -3.02
CA ALA A 262 -17.53 69.53 -3.73
C ALA A 262 -16.13 70.13 -3.90
#